data_AF-A0AAD9DGE9-F1
#
_entry.id   AF-A0AAD9DGE9-F1
#
_cell.length_a   1.000
_cell.length_b   1.000
_cell.length_c   1.000
_cell.angle_alpha   90.00
_cell.angle_beta   90.00
_cell.angle_gamma   90.00
#
_symmetry.space_group_name_H-M   'P 1'
#
loop_
_entity.id
_entity.type
_entity.pdbx_description
1 polymer ?
#
loop_
_entity_poly.entity_id
_entity_poly.type
_entity_poly.pdbx_seq_one_letter_code
_entity_poly.pdbx_strand_id
1 'polypeptide(L)'
;MHTKTEEEISKAAKPFTNTYSYECLRDPKKRMQYDQILSRDVERTEWKKKGATEVNLSDLESDMCCVVNEDDDDSCGSGSDDQLQRVYFYDCRCGDTFEIFEEELLESTSSERVWQCESCSLGIRIVVDVDIVR
;
A
#
# COMPACT_ATOMS: atom_id res chain seq x y z
N MET A 1 -10.59 21.07 -32.90
CA MET A 1 -10.12 19.68 -33.08
C MET A 1 -8.62 19.73 -33.21
N HIS A 2 -7.88 19.53 -32.11
CA HIS A 2 -6.43 19.53 -32.09
C HIS A 2 -5.96 18.10 -31.83
N THR A 3 -5.69 17.38 -32.91
CA THR A 3 -5.00 16.09 -32.89
C THR A 3 -3.54 16.37 -32.52
N LYS A 4 -3.20 16.21 -31.24
CA LYS A 4 -1.79 16.17 -30.83
C LYS A 4 -1.19 14.90 -31.42
N THR A 5 -0.12 15.12 -32.15
CA THR A 5 0.66 14.18 -32.94
C THR A 5 1.19 13.04 -32.08
N GLU A 6 1.13 11.84 -32.65
CA GLU A 6 1.67 10.56 -32.14
C GLU A 6 3.20 10.61 -31.87
N GLU A 7 3.84 11.73 -32.19
CA GLU A 7 5.28 11.97 -32.11
C GLU A 7 5.78 12.18 -30.66
N GLU A 8 4.94 12.71 -29.76
CA GLU A 8 5.33 13.03 -28.37
C GLU A 8 5.35 11.80 -27.45
N ILE A 9 4.67 10.71 -27.83
CA ILE A 9 4.60 9.47 -27.03
C ILE A 9 5.89 8.64 -27.22
N SER A 10 6.60 8.82 -28.34
CA SER A 10 7.79 8.03 -28.69
C SER A 10 9.06 8.39 -27.90
N LYS A 11 9.11 9.57 -27.28
CA LYS A 11 10.34 10.13 -26.68
C LYS A 11 10.55 9.81 -25.21
N ALA A 12 9.55 9.22 -24.54
CA ALA A 12 9.63 8.80 -23.13
C ALA A 12 9.77 7.27 -22.95
N ALA A 13 9.84 6.51 -24.05
CA ALA A 13 10.05 5.07 -23.99
C ALA A 13 11.55 4.78 -23.86
N LYS A 14 12.05 4.65 -22.61
CA LYS A 14 13.36 4.05 -22.38
C LYS A 14 13.38 2.68 -23.08
N PRO A 15 14.37 2.37 -23.94
CA PRO A 15 14.44 1.05 -24.55
C PRO A 15 14.52 0.02 -23.41
N PHE A 16 13.67 -1.01 -23.46
CA PHE A 16 13.65 -2.09 -22.50
C PHE A 16 14.93 -2.93 -22.65
N THR A 17 16.06 -2.41 -22.19
CA THR A 17 17.32 -3.15 -22.11
C THR A 17 17.32 -3.93 -20.81
N ASN A 18 16.39 -4.88 -20.69
CA ASN A 18 16.41 -5.85 -19.60
C ASN A 18 17.15 -7.11 -20.08
N THR A 19 18.44 -6.97 -20.32
CA THR A 19 19.33 -8.10 -20.65
C THR A 19 19.33 -9.13 -19.51
N TYR A 20 19.20 -8.69 -18.27
CA TYR A 20 19.20 -9.54 -17.09
C TYR A 20 18.00 -10.51 -17.07
N SER A 21 16.78 -10.03 -17.31
CA SER A 21 15.59 -10.89 -17.41
C SER A 21 15.63 -11.82 -18.61
N TYR A 22 16.19 -11.37 -19.74
CA TYR A 22 16.33 -12.22 -20.93
C TYR A 22 17.34 -13.35 -20.71
N GLU A 23 18.45 -13.08 -20.03
CA GLU A 23 19.47 -14.08 -19.67
C GLU A 23 18.98 -15.09 -18.62
N CYS A 24 18.22 -14.63 -17.61
CA CYS A 24 17.58 -15.51 -16.62
C CYS A 24 16.56 -16.47 -17.26
N LEU A 25 15.80 -16.02 -18.27
CA LEU A 25 14.81 -16.84 -18.96
C LEU A 25 15.42 -17.79 -20.01
N ARG A 26 16.64 -17.51 -20.47
CA ARG A 26 17.36 -18.32 -21.46
C ARG A 26 17.98 -19.58 -20.86
N ASP A 27 18.49 -19.49 -19.63
CA ASP A 27 19.05 -20.64 -18.91
C ASP A 27 17.93 -21.43 -18.18
N PRO A 28 17.69 -22.72 -18.52
CA PRO A 28 16.57 -23.47 -17.95
C PRO A 28 16.65 -23.64 -16.43
N LYS A 29 17.87 -23.73 -15.87
CA LYS A 29 18.08 -23.82 -14.41
C LYS A 29 17.75 -22.50 -13.69
N LYS A 30 18.15 -21.36 -14.25
CA LYS A 30 17.89 -20.04 -13.67
C LYS A 30 16.41 -19.69 -13.76
N ARG A 31 15.77 -20.03 -14.88
CA ARG A 31 14.31 -19.92 -15.03
C ARG A 31 13.57 -20.74 -13.98
N MET A 32 13.94 -22.01 -13.78
CA MET A 32 13.32 -22.85 -12.76
C MET A 32 13.49 -22.27 -11.34
N GLN A 33 14.66 -21.72 -11.02
CA GLN A 33 14.89 -21.05 -9.72
C GLN A 33 14.03 -19.80 -9.57
N TYR A 34 13.89 -19.00 -10.63
CA TYR A 34 13.02 -17.83 -10.65
C TYR A 34 11.55 -18.23 -10.41
N ASP A 35 11.05 -19.22 -11.15
CA ASP A 35 9.68 -19.72 -11.01
C ASP A 35 9.42 -20.26 -9.58
N GLN A 36 10.41 -20.93 -8.97
CA GLN A 36 10.32 -21.39 -7.57
C GLN A 36 10.24 -20.23 -6.56
N ILE A 37 11.03 -19.17 -6.74
CA ILE A 37 10.98 -17.99 -5.87
C ILE A 37 9.60 -17.33 -5.99
N LEU A 38 9.14 -17.14 -7.23
CA LEU A 38 7.84 -16.52 -7.51
C LEU A 38 6.70 -17.32 -6.87
N SER A 39 6.71 -18.65 -7.01
CA SER A 39 5.73 -19.54 -6.36
C SER A 39 5.75 -19.36 -4.85
N ARG A 40 6.94 -19.34 -4.23
CA ARG A 40 7.08 -19.23 -2.78
C ARG A 40 6.63 -17.86 -2.26
N ASP A 41 6.83 -16.80 -3.04
CA ASP A 41 6.39 -15.46 -2.69
C ASP A 41 4.86 -15.33 -2.80
N VAL A 42 4.25 -15.92 -3.83
CA VAL A 42 2.78 -16.03 -3.93
C VAL A 42 2.22 -16.84 -2.76
N GLU A 43 2.82 -17.99 -2.44
CA GLU A 43 2.39 -18.75 -1.26
C GLU A 43 2.50 -17.88 -0.01
N ARG A 44 3.63 -17.20 0.21
CA ARG A 44 3.84 -16.34 1.39
C ARG A 44 2.78 -15.24 1.50
N THR A 45 2.42 -14.58 0.40
CA THR A 45 1.37 -13.54 0.44
C THR A 45 0.02 -14.14 0.78
N GLU A 46 -0.31 -15.32 0.25
CA GLU A 46 -1.53 -16.06 0.60
C GLU A 46 -1.55 -16.52 2.06
N TRP A 47 -0.41 -16.97 2.61
CA TRP A 47 -0.27 -17.30 4.04
C TRP A 47 -0.45 -16.06 4.92
N LYS A 48 0.10 -14.92 4.52
CA LYS A 48 -0.11 -13.63 5.22
C LYS A 48 -1.59 -13.23 5.20
N LYS A 49 -2.27 -13.36 4.06
CA LYS A 49 -3.71 -13.09 3.94
C LYS A 49 -4.55 -14.00 4.81
N LYS A 50 -4.24 -15.29 4.87
CA LYS A 50 -4.99 -16.28 5.65
C LYS A 50 -4.73 -16.18 7.16
N GLY A 51 -3.53 -15.76 7.55
CA GLY A 51 -3.15 -15.59 8.95
C GLY A 51 -3.48 -14.21 9.53
N ALA A 52 -4.03 -13.29 8.73
CA ALA A 52 -4.38 -11.96 9.18
C ALA A 52 -5.61 -12.00 10.10
N THR A 53 -5.55 -11.25 11.20
CA THR A 53 -6.69 -11.07 12.11
C THR A 53 -7.67 -10.07 11.51
N GLU A 54 -8.95 -10.39 11.49
CA GLU A 54 -9.98 -9.46 11.01
C GLU A 54 -10.37 -8.50 12.14
N VAL A 55 -10.37 -7.20 11.82
CA VAL A 55 -10.69 -6.09 12.73
C VAL A 55 -11.68 -5.18 12.03
N ASN A 56 -12.74 -4.74 12.71
CA ASN A 56 -13.70 -3.83 12.08
C ASN A 56 -13.18 -2.40 12.15
N LEU A 57 -13.51 -1.58 11.16
CA LEU A 57 -13.11 -0.17 11.17
C LEU A 57 -13.60 0.57 12.43
N SER A 58 -14.77 0.19 12.96
CA SER A 58 -15.32 0.75 14.20
C SER A 58 -14.54 0.41 15.47
N ASP A 59 -13.67 -0.61 15.43
CA ASP A 59 -12.82 -1.00 16.55
C ASP A 59 -11.51 -0.18 16.59
N LEU A 60 -11.23 0.64 15.56
CA LEU A 60 -10.03 1.48 15.49
C LEU A 60 -10.31 2.87 16.05
N GLU A 61 -9.33 3.42 16.76
CA GLU A 61 -9.36 4.82 17.21
C GLU A 61 -9.01 5.72 16.02
N SER A 62 -9.75 6.80 15.78
CA SER A 62 -9.46 7.72 14.65
C SER A 62 -9.14 9.12 15.14
N ASP A 63 -8.08 9.73 14.62
CA ASP A 63 -7.70 11.12 14.89
C ASP A 63 -7.54 11.90 13.57
N MET A 64 -7.62 13.23 13.64
CA MET A 64 -7.40 14.13 12.51
C MET A 64 -5.99 14.71 12.63
N CYS A 65 -5.04 14.11 11.93
CA CYS A 65 -3.63 14.51 11.97
C CYS A 65 -3.34 15.55 10.89
N CYS A 66 -2.50 16.53 11.20
CA CYS A 66 -1.97 17.44 10.19
C CYS A 66 -0.89 16.72 9.37
N VAL A 67 -0.98 16.84 8.05
CA VAL A 67 0.10 16.36 7.16
C VAL A 67 1.19 17.41 7.15
N VAL A 68 2.35 17.09 7.73
CA VAL A 68 3.52 17.97 7.70
C VAL A 68 4.24 17.75 6.39
N ASN A 69 4.04 18.65 5.42
CA ASN A 69 4.85 18.65 4.21
C ASN A 69 6.21 19.27 4.51
N GLU A 70 7.29 18.64 4.05
CA GLU A 70 8.67 19.10 4.27
C GLU A 70 8.96 20.46 3.57
N ASP A 71 8.07 20.89 2.66
CA ASP A 71 8.17 22.14 1.89
C ASP A 71 7.39 23.33 2.48
N ASP A 72 6.59 23.14 3.55
CA ASP A 72 5.79 24.20 4.18
C ASP A 72 6.47 24.72 5.47
N ASP A 73 7.08 25.90 5.38
CA ASP A 73 7.72 26.65 6.48
C ASP A 73 6.70 26.99 7.59
N ASP A 74 6.96 26.48 8.79
CA ASP A 74 6.41 26.86 10.10
C ASP A 74 5.15 27.76 10.10
N SER A 75 3.96 27.15 9.99
CA SER A 75 2.72 27.80 10.46
C SER A 75 1.69 26.79 10.96
N CYS A 76 2.02 26.09 12.06
CA CYS A 76 1.02 25.47 12.92
C CYS A 76 0.26 26.55 13.74
N GLY A 77 -0.40 27.48 13.05
CA GLY A 77 -0.97 28.69 13.64
C GLY A 77 -2.37 29.10 13.18
N SER A 78 -3.00 28.43 12.21
CA SER A 78 -4.40 28.74 11.87
C SER A 78 -5.10 27.56 11.22
N GLY A 79 -6.18 27.13 11.87
CA GLY A 79 -7.10 26.08 11.45
C GLY A 79 -7.57 26.25 10.02
N SER A 80 -6.82 25.64 9.11
CA SER A 80 -7.21 25.38 7.74
C SER A 80 -7.54 23.89 7.73
N ASP A 81 -8.83 23.54 7.81
CA ASP A 81 -9.31 22.15 7.75
C ASP A 81 -8.84 21.42 6.47
N ASP A 82 -8.37 22.15 5.45
CA ASP A 82 -7.92 21.65 4.16
C ASP A 82 -6.65 20.77 4.20
N GLN A 83 -5.95 20.65 5.34
CA GLN A 83 -4.72 19.82 5.47
C GLN A 83 -4.81 18.73 6.55
N LEU A 84 -6.01 18.47 7.08
CA LEU A 84 -6.21 17.42 8.07
C LEU A 84 -6.53 16.10 7.36
N GLN A 85 -5.81 15.05 7.71
CA GLN A 85 -6.03 13.69 7.22
C GLN A 85 -6.51 12.82 8.37
N ARG A 86 -7.54 12.00 8.13
CA ARG A 86 -7.99 11.01 9.10
C ARG A 86 -7.03 9.83 9.13
N VAL A 87 -6.53 9.54 10.33
CA VAL A 87 -5.64 8.40 10.59
C VAL A 87 -6.33 7.50 11.61
N TYR A 88 -6.32 6.20 11.35
CA TYR A 88 -6.84 5.18 12.23
C TYR A 88 -5.69 4.46 12.93
N PHE A 89 -5.83 4.27 14.23
CA PHE A 89 -4.87 3.64 15.11
C PHE A 89 -5.43 2.33 15.66
N TYR A 90 -4.59 1.29 15.65
CA TYR A 90 -4.87 0.01 16.28
C TYR A 90 -3.70 -0.44 17.14
N ASP A 91 -3.94 -0.76 18.39
CA ASP A 91 -2.93 -1.19 19.34
C ASP A 91 -2.58 -2.67 19.14
N CYS A 92 -1.32 -2.93 18.81
CA CYS A 92 -0.82 -4.29 18.69
C CYS A 92 -0.44 -4.84 20.07
N ARG A 93 -0.69 -6.15 20.27
CA ARG A 93 -0.32 -6.86 21.51
C ARG A 93 1.17 -6.90 21.84
N CYS A 94 2.03 -6.42 20.93
CA CYS A 94 3.47 -6.33 21.14
C CYS A 94 3.91 -5.00 21.73
N GLY A 95 3.04 -3.98 21.74
CA GLY A 95 3.33 -2.62 22.23
C GLY A 95 3.37 -1.54 21.16
N ASP A 96 3.47 -1.90 19.88
CA ASP A 96 3.40 -0.95 18.77
C ASP A 96 1.97 -0.68 18.30
N THR A 97 1.80 0.39 17.54
CA THR A 97 0.54 0.81 16.94
C THR A 97 0.58 0.66 15.44
N PHE A 98 -0.52 0.18 14.86
CA PHE A 98 -0.75 0.30 13.44
C PHE A 98 -1.27 1.71 13.15
N GLU A 99 -0.71 2.34 12.13
CA GLU A 99 -1.16 3.62 11.61
C GLU A 99 -1.73 3.35 10.22
N ILE A 100 -3.02 3.64 10.04
CA ILE A 100 -3.71 3.40 8.78
C ILE A 100 -4.34 4.70 8.31
N PHE A 101 -3.95 5.16 7.12
CA PHE A 101 -4.51 6.36 6.53
C PHE A 101 -5.89 6.07 5.90
N GLU A 102 -6.82 7.01 6.04
CA GLU A 102 -8.16 6.89 5.42
C GLU A 102 -8.08 6.69 3.90
N GLU A 103 -7.13 7.33 3.22
CA GLU A 103 -6.92 7.16 1.78
C GLU A 103 -6.55 5.72 1.41
N GLU A 104 -5.76 5.04 2.23
CA GLU A 104 -5.37 3.65 2.01
C GLU A 104 -6.56 2.70 2.22
N LEU A 105 -7.45 3.03 3.16
CA LEU A 105 -8.71 2.31 3.35
C LEU A 105 -9.65 2.46 2.15
N LEU A 106 -9.74 3.66 1.59
CA LEU A 106 -10.57 3.95 0.42
C LEU A 106 -10.03 3.27 -0.85
N GLU A 107 -8.71 3.25 -1.05
CA GLU A 107 -8.07 2.53 -2.14
C GLU A 107 -8.26 1.01 -2.01
N SER A 108 -8.28 0.50 -0.78
CA SER A 108 -8.43 -0.94 -0.48
C SER A 108 -9.88 -1.42 -0.37
N THR A 109 -10.76 -0.92 -1.24
CA THR A 109 -12.18 -1.35 -1.34
C THR A 109 -12.36 -2.87 -1.55
N SER A 110 -11.29 -3.60 -1.89
CA SER A 110 -11.19 -5.05 -1.72
C SER A 110 -10.60 -5.40 -0.35
N SER A 111 -11.31 -6.21 0.44
CA SER A 111 -10.89 -6.77 1.75
C SER A 111 -9.62 -7.65 1.73
N GLU A 112 -8.80 -7.55 0.69
CA GLU A 112 -7.59 -8.32 0.46
C GLU A 112 -6.32 -7.63 0.99
N ARG A 113 -6.39 -6.35 1.36
CA ARG A 113 -5.24 -5.64 1.96
C ARG A 113 -4.99 -6.12 3.39
N VAL A 114 -3.72 -6.31 3.72
CA VAL A 114 -3.25 -6.72 5.04
C VAL A 114 -2.22 -5.71 5.52
N TRP A 115 -2.47 -5.09 6.67
CA TRP A 115 -1.51 -4.22 7.34
C TRP A 115 -0.65 -5.06 8.27
N GLN A 116 0.67 -4.86 8.22
CA GLN A 116 1.62 -5.65 8.99
C GLN A 116 2.26 -4.80 10.09
N CYS A 117 2.28 -5.32 11.31
CA CYS A 117 2.98 -4.70 12.43
C CYS A 117 4.49 -4.77 12.17
N GLU A 118 5.17 -3.63 12.33
CA GLU A 118 6.61 -3.50 12.12
C GLU A 118 7.45 -4.33 13.10
N SER A 119 6.93 -4.60 14.30
CA SER A 119 7.69 -5.25 15.37
C SER A 119 7.43 -6.74 15.57
N CYS A 120 6.20 -7.23 15.35
CA CYS A 120 5.85 -8.62 15.68
C CYS A 120 5.34 -9.46 14.50
N SER A 121 5.38 -8.93 13.28
CA SER A 121 4.93 -9.58 12.05
C SER A 121 3.43 -9.91 11.96
N LEU A 122 2.64 -9.56 12.97
CA LEU A 122 1.19 -9.73 12.98
C LEU A 122 0.57 -8.96 11.82
N GLY A 123 -0.33 -9.61 11.08
CA GLY A 123 -1.12 -8.99 10.03
C GLY A 123 -2.55 -8.74 10.51
N ILE A 124 -3.13 -7.59 10.20
CA ILE A 124 -4.55 -7.31 10.38
C ILE A 124 -5.22 -7.01 9.04
N ARG A 125 -6.49 -7.39 8.92
CA ARG A 125 -7.37 -7.04 7.80
C ARG A 125 -8.50 -6.19 8.36
N ILE A 126 -8.70 -5.02 7.75
CA ILE A 126 -9.73 -4.08 8.18
C ILE A 126 -11.00 -4.33 7.37
N VAL A 127 -12.10 -4.57 8.07
CA VAL A 127 -13.43 -4.69 7.47
C VAL A 127 -14.12 -3.35 7.59
N VAL A 128 -14.39 -2.71 6.45
CA VAL A 128 -15.09 -1.43 6.38
C VAL A 128 -16.58 -1.72 6.25
N ASP A 129 -17.37 -1.39 7.26
CA ASP A 129 -18.82 -1.44 7.16
C ASP A 129 -19.30 -0.32 6.21
N VAL A 130 -19.98 -0.73 5.14
CA VAL A 130 -20.41 0.13 4.02
C VAL A 130 -21.45 1.20 4.44
N ASP A 131 -21.89 1.20 5.71
CA ASP A 131 -22.81 2.19 6.25
C ASP A 131 -22.17 3.54 6.63
N ILE A 132 -20.83 3.66 6.59
CA ILE A 132 -20.11 4.90 6.97
C ILE A 132 -19.94 5.88 5.77
N VAL A 133 -20.16 5.44 4.53
CA VAL A 133 -19.93 6.24 3.30
C VAL A 133 -21.21 6.94 2.81
N ARG A 134 -21.97 7.58 3.71
CA ARG A 134 -23.24 8.24 3.33
C ARG A 134 -23.34 9.70 3.70
#